data_AF-A0A9E5J027-F1
#
_entry.id   AF-A0A9E5J027-F1
#
_cell.length_a   1.000
_cell.length_b   1.000
_cell.length_c   1.000
_cell.angle_alpha   90.00
_cell.angle_beta   90.00
_cell.angle_gamma   90.00
#
_symmetry.space_group_name_H-M   'P 1'
#
loop_
_entity.id
_entity.type
_entity.pdbx_description
1 polymer ?
#
loop_
_entity_poly.entity_id
_entity_poly.type
_entity_poly.pdbx_seq_one_letter_code
_entity_poly.pdbx_strand_id
1 'polypeptide(L)'
;GWTKYLYLNSSQASATGNFFNDTTPSSTVFNVVNDGGVNASGGTYIAYCFAEVKGFSKFGSYTGNGSTDGTFVYTGFKPAFVLFKSSSAAYNWHIFDSKRNTYNVVTGDLVPNTSAAEDNGNNILDFLSNGFKLRIADAGWNDANTYIYAAFAENPFVSSKGIPTTAR
;
A
#
# COMPACT_ATOMS: atom_id res chain seq x y z
N GLY A 1 -0.82 -6.45 18.22
CA GLY A 1 0.58 -6.88 18.27
C GLY A 1 1.07 -7.21 16.88
N TRP A 2 2.30 -7.67 16.77
CA TRP A 2 2.96 -8.14 15.55
C TRP A 2 2.50 -9.56 15.19
N THR A 3 1.19 -9.76 15.22
CA THR A 3 0.51 -11.03 14.93
C THR A 3 -0.38 -10.93 13.70
N LYS A 4 -0.51 -9.75 13.08
CA LYS A 4 -1.31 -9.57 11.87
C LYS A 4 -0.43 -9.68 10.64
N TYR A 5 -0.93 -10.38 9.63
CA TYR A 5 -0.25 -10.54 8.35
C TYR A 5 -1.25 -10.65 7.20
N LEU A 6 -0.75 -10.41 5.99
CA LEU A 6 -1.44 -10.59 4.72
C LEU A 6 -0.50 -11.30 3.75
N TYR A 7 -1.04 -12.15 2.88
CA TYR A 7 -0.26 -12.79 1.82
C TYR A 7 -0.29 -11.92 0.56
N LEU A 8 0.88 -11.64 -0.01
CA LEU A 8 1.01 -10.83 -1.22
C LEU A 8 0.36 -11.50 -2.44
N ASN A 9 0.34 -12.84 -2.47
CA ASN A 9 -0.24 -13.66 -3.55
C ASN A 9 -1.66 -14.15 -3.24
N SER A 10 -2.42 -13.43 -2.40
CA SER A 10 -3.77 -13.82 -1.99
C SER A 10 -4.72 -12.62 -1.94
N SER A 11 -6.01 -12.89 -2.14
CA SER A 11 -7.10 -11.93 -1.95
C SER A 11 -7.66 -11.93 -0.53
N GLN A 12 -7.27 -12.88 0.33
CA GLN A 12 -7.84 -12.99 1.69
C GLN A 12 -7.63 -11.73 2.54
N ALA A 13 -8.53 -11.51 3.50
CA ALA A 13 -8.39 -10.45 4.50
C ALA A 13 -7.22 -10.73 5.45
N SER A 14 -6.93 -9.79 6.35
CA SER A 14 -5.84 -9.99 7.32
C SER A 14 -6.10 -11.19 8.22
N ALA A 15 -5.07 -11.99 8.42
CA ALA A 15 -5.10 -13.14 9.33
C ALA A 15 -4.28 -12.85 10.58
N THR A 16 -4.44 -13.72 11.59
CA THR A 16 -3.65 -13.68 12.82
C THR A 16 -2.70 -14.88 12.84
N GLY A 17 -1.42 -14.67 13.14
CA GLY A 17 -0.41 -15.71 13.24
C GLY A 17 0.87 -15.16 13.86
N ASN A 18 1.68 -16.05 14.44
CA ASN A 18 2.86 -15.65 15.20
C ASN A 18 4.17 -15.71 14.39
N PHE A 19 4.16 -15.26 13.13
CA PHE A 19 5.35 -15.37 12.28
C PHE A 19 6.52 -14.50 12.75
N PHE A 20 6.23 -13.38 13.43
CA PHE A 20 7.22 -12.41 13.88
C PHE A 20 7.45 -12.43 15.40
N ASN A 21 7.11 -13.54 16.05
CA ASN A 21 7.25 -13.73 17.50
C ASN A 21 6.54 -12.64 18.34
N ASP A 22 5.43 -12.08 17.83
CA ASP A 22 4.71 -10.91 18.38
C ASP A 22 5.63 -9.78 18.88
N THR A 23 6.78 -9.60 18.23
CA THR A 23 7.82 -8.66 18.67
C THR A 23 7.95 -7.53 17.67
N THR A 24 7.85 -6.29 18.17
CA THR A 24 8.08 -5.09 17.36
C THR A 24 9.52 -5.07 16.82
N PRO A 25 9.73 -4.87 15.50
CA PRO A 25 11.04 -4.71 14.92
C PRO A 25 11.70 -3.40 15.39
N SER A 26 13.02 -3.41 15.42
CA SER A 26 13.85 -2.23 15.64
C SER A 26 14.27 -1.63 14.29
N SER A 27 15.13 -0.59 14.33
CA SER A 27 15.75 -0.03 13.12
C SER A 27 16.71 -0.99 12.40
N THR A 28 17.11 -2.10 13.04
CA THR A 28 18.11 -3.03 12.50
C THR A 28 17.71 -4.49 12.55
N VAL A 29 16.65 -4.86 13.28
CA VAL A 29 16.27 -6.26 13.51
C VAL A 29 14.75 -6.42 13.42
N PHE A 30 14.31 -7.42 12.67
CA PHE A 30 12.98 -8.02 12.82
C PHE A 30 13.15 -9.48 13.24
N ASN A 31 12.21 -10.00 14.02
CA ASN A 31 12.27 -11.37 14.52
C ASN A 31 11.39 -12.27 13.67
N VAL A 32 11.79 -13.53 13.52
CA VAL A 32 10.96 -14.60 12.95
C VAL A 32 10.96 -15.80 13.88
N VAL A 33 9.85 -16.56 13.87
CA VAL A 33 9.77 -17.84 14.61
C VAL A 33 10.34 -18.99 13.76
N ASN A 34 10.52 -20.15 14.38
CA ASN A 34 10.85 -21.40 13.67
C ASN A 34 9.59 -21.97 13.01
N ASP A 35 9.22 -21.44 11.84
CA ASP A 35 8.05 -21.83 11.07
C ASP A 35 8.41 -22.02 9.58
N GLY A 36 7.73 -22.95 8.91
CA GLY A 36 7.99 -23.30 7.52
C GLY A 36 7.85 -22.13 6.54
N GLY A 37 6.97 -21.18 6.84
CA GLY A 37 6.71 -20.01 6.00
C GLY A 37 7.76 -18.91 6.09
N VAL A 38 8.56 -18.85 7.16
CA VAL A 38 9.47 -17.73 7.42
C VAL A 38 10.90 -18.12 7.83
N ASN A 39 11.15 -19.36 8.27
CA ASN A 39 12.47 -19.77 8.77
C ASN A 39 12.65 -21.31 8.78
N ALA A 40 12.31 -22.00 7.69
CA ALA A 40 12.53 -23.44 7.59
C ALA A 40 14.01 -23.79 7.42
N SER A 41 14.45 -24.92 7.99
CA SER A 41 15.80 -25.45 7.75
C SER A 41 15.99 -25.76 6.26
N GLY A 42 17.06 -25.22 5.67
CA GLY A 42 17.34 -25.35 4.24
C GLY A 42 16.48 -24.46 3.32
N GLY A 43 15.57 -23.65 3.88
CA GLY A 43 14.77 -22.70 3.12
C GLY A 43 15.59 -21.47 2.69
N THR A 44 15.33 -20.98 1.48
CA THR A 44 15.89 -19.70 0.99
C THR A 44 14.80 -18.64 1.02
N TYR A 45 15.10 -17.49 1.60
CA TYR A 45 14.13 -16.40 1.80
C TYR A 45 14.73 -15.06 1.36
N ILE A 46 13.86 -14.18 0.89
CA ILE A 46 14.19 -12.76 0.65
C ILE A 46 13.19 -11.94 1.47
N ALA A 47 13.71 -11.02 2.29
CA ALA A 47 12.90 -10.07 3.02
C ALA A 47 13.06 -8.67 2.41
N TYR A 48 11.94 -8.06 2.03
CA TYR A 48 11.88 -6.65 1.65
C TYR A 48 11.35 -5.84 2.83
N CYS A 49 12.24 -5.08 3.46
CA CYS A 49 11.92 -4.28 4.64
C CYS A 49 11.91 -2.81 4.28
N PHE A 50 10.78 -2.13 4.55
CA PHE A 50 10.63 -0.71 4.29
C PHE A 50 10.33 0.04 5.60
N ALA A 51 10.82 1.28 5.68
CA ALA A 51 10.49 2.22 6.74
C ALA A 51 9.98 3.52 6.13
N GLU A 52 9.17 4.27 6.88
CA GLU A 52 8.74 5.60 6.47
C GLU A 52 9.94 6.55 6.41
N VAL A 53 10.10 7.18 5.25
CA VAL A 53 11.08 8.24 5.03
C VAL A 53 10.30 9.49 4.68
N LYS A 54 10.41 10.51 5.52
CA LYS A 54 9.68 11.76 5.38
C LYS A 54 9.90 12.37 3.98
N GLY A 55 8.80 12.61 3.27
CA GLY A 55 8.83 13.15 1.90
C GLY A 55 9.11 12.13 0.80
N PHE A 56 9.39 10.86 1.13
CA PHE A 56 9.65 9.80 0.16
C PHE A 56 8.69 8.62 0.27
N SER A 57 8.53 8.02 1.45
CA SER A 57 7.67 6.84 1.65
C SER A 57 6.71 7.03 2.81
N LYS A 58 5.46 6.58 2.63
CA LYS A 58 4.41 6.59 3.65
C LYS A 58 3.69 5.25 3.67
N PHE A 59 3.48 4.70 4.86
CA PHE A 59 2.75 3.46 5.08
C PHE A 59 1.65 3.71 6.10
N GLY A 60 0.46 3.19 5.86
CA GLY A 60 -0.64 3.43 6.79
C GLY A 60 -1.90 2.69 6.40
N SER A 61 -3.01 3.15 6.96
CA SER A 61 -4.32 2.68 6.59
C SER A 61 -5.27 3.83 6.30
N TYR A 62 -6.32 3.54 5.56
CA TYR A 62 -7.48 4.41 5.37
C TYR A 62 -8.75 3.57 5.43
N THR A 63 -9.87 4.23 5.72
CA THR A 63 -11.20 3.63 5.60
C THR A 63 -11.87 4.23 4.38
N GLY A 64 -12.33 3.39 3.46
CA GLY A 64 -13.10 3.86 2.32
C GLY A 64 -14.49 4.34 2.76
N ASN A 65 -15.19 5.03 1.88
CA ASN A 65 -16.47 5.69 2.20
C ASN A 65 -17.62 5.33 1.24
N GLY A 66 -17.40 4.40 0.31
CA GLY A 66 -18.38 3.93 -0.67
C GLY A 66 -18.86 5.03 -1.62
N SER A 67 -18.08 6.10 -1.83
CA SER A 67 -18.47 7.28 -2.63
C SER A 67 -17.49 7.53 -3.78
N THR A 68 -17.99 8.09 -4.88
CA THR A 68 -17.15 8.61 -5.97
C THR A 68 -16.42 9.89 -5.57
N ASP A 69 -16.89 10.61 -4.56
CA ASP A 69 -16.08 11.58 -3.81
C ASP A 69 -15.39 10.85 -2.65
N GLY A 70 -14.44 9.99 -3.03
CA GLY A 70 -13.85 9.00 -2.14
C GLY A 70 -12.92 9.57 -1.09
N THR A 71 -12.45 8.68 -0.20
CA THR A 71 -11.49 9.04 0.84
C THR A 71 -10.23 9.65 0.24
N PHE A 72 -9.81 10.80 0.78
CA PHE A 72 -8.51 11.39 0.53
C PHE A 72 -7.48 10.86 1.54
N VAL A 73 -6.34 10.42 1.04
CA VAL A 73 -5.24 9.89 1.85
C VAL A 73 -4.04 10.82 1.71
N TYR A 74 -3.71 11.50 2.82
CA TYR A 74 -2.56 12.39 2.88
C TYR A 74 -1.27 11.61 3.10
N THR A 75 -0.31 11.77 2.19
CA THR A 75 1.04 11.19 2.29
C THR A 75 2.10 12.25 2.55
N GLY A 76 1.78 13.52 2.29
CA GLY A 76 2.71 14.65 2.39
C GLY A 76 3.58 14.84 1.15
N PHE A 77 3.36 14.07 0.08
CA PHE A 77 4.07 14.21 -1.19
C PHE A 77 3.16 13.76 -2.34
N LYS A 78 3.52 14.09 -3.58
CA LYS A 78 2.85 13.51 -4.75
C LYS A 78 3.32 12.06 -4.95
N PRO A 79 2.43 11.05 -4.83
CA PRO A 79 2.85 9.67 -5.05
C PRO A 79 3.18 9.43 -6.53
N ALA A 80 4.26 8.68 -6.79
CA ALA A 80 4.49 8.02 -8.07
C ALA A 80 4.06 6.56 -8.07
N PHE A 81 3.91 5.97 -6.90
CA PHE A 81 3.50 4.58 -6.73
C PHE A 81 2.62 4.48 -5.49
N VAL A 82 1.50 3.76 -5.61
CA VAL A 82 0.65 3.36 -4.49
C VAL A 82 0.30 1.89 -4.67
N LEU A 83 0.62 1.08 -3.65
CA LEU A 83 0.09 -0.27 -3.46
C LEU A 83 -0.90 -0.22 -2.31
N PHE A 84 -2.09 -0.79 -2.47
CA PHE A 84 -2.99 -0.98 -1.34
C PHE A 84 -3.77 -2.30 -1.41
N LYS A 85 -4.39 -2.64 -0.28
CA LYS A 85 -5.16 -3.87 -0.09
C LYS A 85 -6.14 -3.72 1.05
N SER A 86 -7.36 -4.25 0.87
CA SER A 86 -8.31 -4.38 1.98
C SER A 86 -7.77 -5.35 3.02
N SER A 87 -7.65 -4.87 4.27
CA SER A 87 -7.22 -5.66 5.42
C SER A 87 -8.41 -6.23 6.20
N SER A 88 -9.62 -5.67 6.01
CA SER A 88 -10.86 -6.11 6.66
C SER A 88 -11.77 -6.98 5.78
N ALA A 89 -11.51 -7.08 4.47
CA ALA A 89 -12.31 -7.87 3.54
C ALA A 89 -11.46 -8.57 2.47
N ALA A 90 -12.04 -9.60 1.84
CA ALA A 90 -11.37 -10.45 0.86
C ALA A 90 -11.40 -9.83 -0.55
N TYR A 91 -10.50 -8.88 -0.80
CA TYR A 91 -10.28 -8.24 -2.10
C TYR A 91 -8.84 -8.35 -2.57
N ASN A 92 -8.57 -8.11 -3.85
CA ASN A 92 -7.22 -8.22 -4.40
C ASN A 92 -6.29 -7.07 -3.94
N TRP A 93 -5.00 -7.22 -4.23
CA TRP A 93 -4.03 -6.13 -4.15
C TRP A 93 -4.17 -5.25 -5.38
N HIS A 94 -3.90 -3.96 -5.26
CA HIS A 94 -3.96 -3.01 -6.37
C HIS A 94 -2.72 -2.11 -6.38
N ILE A 95 -2.10 -1.99 -7.56
CA ILE A 95 -0.94 -1.13 -7.82
C ILE A 95 -1.30 -0.06 -8.84
N PHE A 96 -1.04 1.17 -8.45
CA PHE A 96 -1.12 2.36 -9.29
C PHE A 96 0.24 3.02 -9.37
N ASP A 97 0.64 3.47 -10.55
CA ASP A 97 1.82 4.30 -10.71
C ASP A 97 1.66 5.38 -11.79
N SER A 98 2.46 6.43 -11.65
CA SER A 98 2.40 7.61 -12.51
C SER A 98 3.12 7.44 -13.85
N LYS A 99 3.76 6.29 -14.10
CA LYS A 99 4.42 6.00 -15.40
C LYS A 99 3.46 5.37 -16.38
N ARG A 100 2.58 4.48 -15.90
CA ARG A 100 1.48 3.91 -16.69
C ARG A 100 0.28 4.86 -16.74
N ASN A 101 0.00 5.54 -15.64
CA ASN A 101 -1.06 6.56 -15.57
C ASN A 101 -0.46 7.97 -15.47
N THR A 102 -0.17 8.57 -16.62
CA THR A 102 0.54 9.87 -16.66
C THR A 102 -0.36 11.07 -16.33
N TYR A 103 -1.68 10.88 -16.26
CA TYR A 103 -2.66 11.92 -15.98
C TYR A 103 -3.74 11.42 -15.02
N ASN A 104 -4.34 12.36 -14.30
CA ASN A 104 -5.59 12.11 -13.60
C ASN A 104 -6.77 12.21 -14.58
N VAL A 105 -7.86 11.46 -14.41
CA VAL A 105 -8.05 10.43 -13.36
C VAL A 105 -7.27 9.16 -13.73
N VAL A 106 -6.62 8.54 -12.74
CA VAL A 106 -5.93 7.25 -12.88
C VAL A 106 -6.97 6.17 -13.11
N THR A 107 -6.78 5.42 -14.19
CA THR A 107 -7.73 4.41 -14.67
C THR A 107 -7.12 3.01 -14.75
N GLY A 108 -5.81 2.94 -14.96
CA GLY A 108 -5.02 1.72 -15.06
C GLY A 108 -4.58 1.17 -13.72
N ASP A 109 -4.84 -0.10 -13.41
CA ASP A 109 -4.31 -0.77 -12.23
C ASP A 109 -3.72 -2.16 -12.52
N LEU A 110 -2.70 -2.54 -11.76
CA LEU A 110 -2.22 -3.92 -11.73
C LEU A 110 -2.70 -4.62 -10.48
N VAL A 111 -3.09 -5.88 -10.68
CA VAL A 111 -3.56 -6.77 -9.63
C VAL A 111 -2.51 -7.87 -9.42
N PRO A 112 -1.43 -7.61 -8.64
CA PRO A 112 -0.20 -8.41 -8.64
C PRO A 112 -0.38 -9.85 -8.12
N ASN A 113 -1.50 -10.13 -7.46
CA ASN A 113 -1.85 -11.47 -6.99
C ASN A 113 -2.68 -12.28 -8.01
N THR A 114 -2.77 -11.81 -9.26
CA THR A 114 -3.47 -12.47 -10.37
C THR A 114 -2.63 -12.43 -11.64
N SER A 115 -3.01 -13.21 -12.65
CA SER A 115 -2.44 -13.16 -14.01
C SER A 115 -3.29 -12.32 -14.97
N ALA A 116 -4.23 -11.51 -14.46
CA ALA A 116 -5.07 -10.66 -15.29
C ALA A 116 -4.23 -9.61 -16.00
N ALA A 117 -4.65 -9.20 -17.19
CA ALA A 117 -4.12 -8.01 -17.83
C ALA A 117 -4.44 -6.77 -16.98
N GLU A 118 -3.71 -5.69 -17.22
CA GLU A 118 -4.03 -4.38 -16.64
C GLU A 118 -5.48 -4.00 -16.98
N ASP A 119 -6.25 -3.64 -15.95
CA ASP A 119 -7.59 -3.07 -16.14
C ASP A 119 -7.45 -1.56 -16.29
N ASN A 120 -8.20 -0.97 -17.22
CA ASN A 120 -8.17 0.45 -17.53
C ASN A 120 -9.58 1.05 -17.73
N GLY A 121 -10.61 0.38 -17.20
CA GLY A 121 -12.01 0.73 -17.46
C GLY A 121 -12.64 1.75 -16.50
N ASN A 122 -11.99 2.05 -15.37
CA ASN A 122 -12.63 2.71 -14.23
C ASN A 122 -11.89 3.97 -13.79
N ASN A 123 -12.60 5.03 -13.41
CA ASN A 123 -12.00 6.22 -12.81
C ASN A 123 -11.67 5.96 -11.33
N ILE A 124 -10.48 5.44 -11.04
CA ILE A 124 -10.19 4.84 -9.72
C ILE A 124 -9.67 5.88 -8.71
N LEU A 125 -8.65 6.67 -9.06
CA LEU A 125 -8.06 7.63 -8.13
C LEU A 125 -7.40 8.82 -8.82
N ASP A 126 -7.09 9.85 -8.05
CA ASP A 126 -6.20 10.94 -8.45
C ASP A 126 -4.89 10.89 -7.67
N PHE A 127 -3.76 11.07 -8.34
CA PHE A 127 -2.52 11.48 -7.69
C PHE A 127 -2.52 13.00 -7.49
N LEU A 128 -2.49 13.42 -6.23
CA LEU A 128 -2.51 14.83 -5.82
C LEU A 128 -1.13 15.24 -5.29
N SER A 129 -0.88 16.54 -5.18
CA SER A 129 0.44 17.08 -4.78
C SER A 129 0.92 16.63 -3.39
N ASN A 130 0.00 16.13 -2.55
CA ASN A 130 0.21 15.78 -1.15
C ASN A 130 -0.40 14.43 -0.75
N GLY A 131 -0.86 13.62 -1.72
CA GLY A 131 -1.57 12.39 -1.42
C GLY A 131 -2.24 11.78 -2.64
N PHE A 132 -3.23 10.94 -2.38
CA PHE A 132 -4.11 10.40 -3.42
C PHE A 132 -5.57 10.46 -2.97
N LYS A 133 -6.50 10.54 -3.91
CA LYS A 133 -7.94 10.59 -3.64
C LYS A 133 -8.67 9.54 -4.46
N LEU A 134 -9.47 8.71 -3.79
CA LEU A 134 -10.32 7.74 -4.49
C LEU A 134 -11.46 8.44 -5.23
N ARG A 135 -11.76 7.95 -6.43
CA ARG A 135 -12.77 8.49 -7.37
C ARG A 135 -13.88 7.50 -7.71
N ILE A 136 -13.91 6.38 -7.01
CA ILE A 136 -14.82 5.26 -7.26
C ILE A 136 -15.53 4.81 -5.99
N ALA A 137 -16.77 4.37 -6.15
CA ALA A 137 -17.57 3.69 -5.13
C ALA A 137 -17.58 2.19 -5.43
N ASP A 138 -16.50 1.49 -5.10
CA ASP A 138 -16.39 0.05 -5.36
C ASP A 138 -15.77 -0.69 -4.17
N ALA A 139 -16.23 -1.94 -4.00
CA ALA A 139 -15.90 -2.80 -2.89
C ALA A 139 -14.39 -3.11 -2.76
N GLY A 140 -13.70 -3.23 -3.90
CA GLY A 140 -12.28 -3.54 -4.00
C GLY A 140 -11.35 -2.38 -3.62
N TRP A 141 -11.79 -1.13 -3.79
CA TRP A 141 -10.93 0.05 -3.64
C TRP A 141 -11.36 1.03 -2.55
N ASN A 142 -12.67 1.24 -2.34
CA ASN A 142 -13.20 2.34 -1.54
C ASN A 142 -14.50 2.02 -0.77
N ASP A 143 -14.83 0.76 -0.49
CA ASP A 143 -15.97 0.45 0.38
C ASP A 143 -15.77 0.97 1.82
N ALA A 144 -16.78 0.81 2.68
CA ALA A 144 -16.67 1.00 4.13
C ALA A 144 -15.77 -0.07 4.83
N ASN A 145 -14.66 -0.43 4.20
CA ASN A 145 -13.62 -1.35 4.66
C ASN A 145 -12.35 -0.58 5.05
N THR A 146 -11.47 -1.23 5.81
CA THR A 146 -10.14 -0.74 6.12
C THR A 146 -9.15 -1.27 5.09
N TYR A 147 -8.35 -0.38 4.54
CA TYR A 147 -7.31 -0.66 3.56
C TYR A 147 -5.97 -0.29 4.15
N ILE A 148 -4.94 -1.09 3.90
CA ILE A 148 -3.54 -0.73 4.14
C ILE A 148 -2.92 -0.22 2.85
N TYR A 149 -1.98 0.70 2.94
CA TYR A 149 -1.27 1.22 1.77
C TYR A 149 0.23 1.40 2.01
N ALA A 150 0.96 1.35 0.90
CA ALA A 150 2.35 1.76 0.75
C ALA A 150 2.41 2.77 -0.40
N ALA A 151 2.92 3.97 -0.14
CA ALA A 151 3.06 5.03 -1.13
C ALA A 151 4.52 5.50 -1.22
N PHE A 152 5.00 5.73 -2.44
CA PHE A 152 6.34 6.27 -2.70
C PHE A 152 6.25 7.51 -3.58
N ALA A 153 7.06 8.52 -3.28
CA ALA A 153 7.02 9.84 -3.91
C ALA A 153 7.57 9.82 -5.34
N GLU A 154 6.97 10.64 -6.21
CA GLU A 154 7.51 10.92 -7.54
C GLU A 154 8.83 11.69 -7.48
N ASN A 155 8.88 12.67 -6.57
CA ASN A 155 10.07 13.45 -6.31
C ASN A 155 10.20 13.64 -4.79
N PRO A 156 11.27 13.12 -4.16
CA PRO A 156 11.44 13.19 -2.71
C PRO A 156 12.01 14.56 -2.30
N PHE A 157 11.21 15.62 -2.43
CA PHE A 157 11.63 16.95 -2.01
C PHE A 157 11.25 17.21 -0.55
N VAL A 158 12.26 17.53 0.26
CA VAL A 158 12.08 18.07 1.61
C VAL A 158 12.82 19.40 1.69
N SER A 159 12.22 20.38 2.38
CA SER A 159 12.90 21.63 2.68
C SER A 159 14.10 21.38 3.61
N SER A 160 14.97 22.38 3.76
CA SER A 160 16.08 22.33 4.73
C SER A 160 15.64 22.15 6.19
N LYS A 161 14.35 22.37 6.48
CA LYS A 161 13.70 22.11 7.78
C LYS A 161 13.00 20.75 7.84
N GLY A 162 13.24 19.88 6.85
CA GLY A 162 12.61 18.57 6.70
C GLY A 162 11.10 18.64 6.46
N ILE A 163 10.55 19.76 5.98
CA ILE A 163 9.13 19.83 5.61
C ILE A 163 8.96 19.25 4.21
N PRO A 164 8.10 18.24 3.99
CA PRO A 164 7.84 17.73 2.65
C PRO A 164 7.34 18.89 1.79
N THR A 165 7.99 19.13 0.67
CA THR A 165 7.56 20.16 -0.26
C THR A 165 6.78 19.48 -1.37
N THR A 166 5.58 19.99 -1.66
CA THR A 166 4.79 19.54 -2.80
C THR A 166 5.62 19.68 -4.08
N ALA A 167 5.66 18.62 -4.90
CA ALA A 167 6.23 18.72 -6.24
C ALA A 167 5.48 19.84 -7.02
N ARG A 168 6.24 20.70 -7.69
CA ARG A 168 5.73 21.81 -8.51
C ARG A 168 5.07 21.29 -9.79
#